data_AF-A0AA38M5A6-F1
#
_entry.id   AF-A0AA38M5A6-F1
#
_cell.length_a   1.000
_cell.length_b   1.000
_cell.length_c   1.000
_cell.angle_alpha   90.00
_cell.angle_beta   90.00
_cell.angle_gamma   90.00
#
_symmetry.space_group_name_H-M   'P 1'
#
loop_
_entity.id
_entity.type
_entity.pdbx_description
1 polymer ?
#
loop_
_entity_poly.entity_id
_entity_poly.type
_entity_poly.pdbx_seq_one_letter_code
_entity_poly.pdbx_strand_id
1 'polypeptide(L)'
;MTQEELKALINKTGLVNASLTRMKHFVDNFQPGNNVYQLKMRLPHIRKAFTEFDDNHRQTELLDNRVNQSKEREKFETKYYDLESAVLEIIETDLQNSANERNTSSPSSSNQKGSEVRLNQVRLPTLDLSVFSGSFLDWQAFSDTFMSLIHDNELYTNIKKFHYLRVPSRRVQNRFQ
;
A
#
# COMPACT_ATOMS: atom_id res chain seq x y z
N MET A 1 34.33 -10.06 -23.30
CA MET A 1 33.38 -9.03 -22.88
C MET A 1 33.36 -7.97 -23.96
N THR A 2 32.26 -7.89 -24.69
CA THR A 2 32.20 -7.32 -26.05
C THR A 2 31.53 -5.95 -26.04
N GLN A 3 31.89 -5.07 -26.99
CA GLN A 3 31.20 -3.79 -27.21
C GLN A 3 29.66 -3.93 -27.33
N GLU A 4 29.19 -5.12 -27.71
CA GLU A 4 27.78 -5.47 -27.78
C GLU A 4 27.09 -5.49 -26.40
N GLU A 5 27.77 -6.01 -25.36
CA GLU A 5 27.26 -6.00 -23.98
C GLU A 5 27.14 -4.58 -23.44
N LEU A 6 28.15 -3.74 -23.70
CA LEU A 6 28.14 -2.32 -23.33
C LEU A 6 26.98 -1.58 -23.99
N LYS A 7 26.78 -1.78 -25.30
CA LYS A 7 25.65 -1.18 -26.05
C LYS A 7 24.29 -1.65 -25.50
N ALA A 8 24.17 -2.92 -25.13
CA ALA A 8 22.95 -3.45 -24.53
C ALA A 8 22.64 -2.80 -23.17
N LEU A 9 23.66 -2.57 -22.33
CA LEU A 9 23.50 -1.90 -21.03
C LEU A 9 23.10 -0.43 -21.15
N ILE A 10 23.70 0.29 -22.10
CA ILE A 10 23.33 1.67 -22.40
C ILE A 10 21.85 1.73 -22.82
N ASN A 11 21.42 0.82 -23.70
CA ASN A 11 20.02 0.74 -24.12
C ASN A 11 19.08 0.43 -22.94
N LYS A 12 19.41 -0.54 -22.08
CA LYS A 12 18.62 -0.86 -20.88
C LYS A 12 18.50 0.35 -19.94
N THR A 13 19.59 1.06 -19.71
CA THR A 13 19.63 2.29 -18.90
C THR A 13 18.72 3.38 -19.49
N GLY A 14 18.73 3.54 -20.82
CA GLY A 14 17.81 4.44 -21.51
C GLY A 14 16.33 4.06 -21.31
N LEU A 15 16.00 2.77 -21.33
CA LEU A 15 14.64 2.28 -21.10
C LEU A 15 14.17 2.54 -19.66
N VAL A 16 15.04 2.33 -18.67
CA VAL A 16 14.76 2.61 -17.26
C VAL A 16 14.50 4.10 -17.06
N ASN A 17 15.35 4.96 -17.63
CA ASN A 17 15.16 6.42 -17.63
C ASN A 17 13.82 6.86 -18.24
N ALA A 18 13.46 6.29 -19.39
CA ALA A 18 12.17 6.56 -20.03
C ALA A 18 10.99 6.11 -19.16
N SER A 19 11.12 4.98 -18.47
CA SER A 19 10.11 4.49 -17.53
C SER A 19 9.92 5.44 -16.35
N LEU A 20 11.03 5.86 -15.71
CA LEU A 20 10.99 6.82 -14.60
C LEU A 20 10.36 8.14 -15.03
N THR A 21 10.67 8.63 -16.24
CA THR A 21 10.07 9.85 -16.81
C THR A 21 8.56 9.72 -16.99
N ARG A 22 8.06 8.57 -17.50
CA ARG A 22 6.61 8.33 -17.62
C ARG A 22 5.92 8.29 -16.26
N MET A 23 6.57 7.69 -15.26
CA MET A 23 6.04 7.65 -13.89
C MET A 23 6.02 9.05 -13.25
N LYS A 24 7.07 9.83 -13.47
CA LYS A 24 7.10 11.24 -13.05
C LYS A 24 5.99 12.05 -13.68
N HIS A 25 5.80 11.96 -15.00
CA HIS A 25 4.70 12.65 -15.67
C HIS A 25 3.33 12.25 -15.09
N PHE A 26 3.13 10.98 -14.75
CA PHE A 26 1.89 10.55 -14.10
C PHE A 26 1.67 11.24 -12.74
N VAL A 27 2.73 11.32 -11.91
CA VAL A 27 2.68 11.95 -10.58
C VAL A 27 2.52 13.45 -10.67
N ASP A 28 3.22 14.13 -11.59
CA ASP A 28 3.13 15.58 -11.79
C ASP A 28 1.71 16.01 -12.20
N ASN A 29 0.93 15.12 -12.83
CA ASN A 29 -0.46 15.37 -13.21
C ASN A 29 -1.48 14.81 -12.19
N PHE A 30 -1.03 14.24 -11.07
CA PHE A 30 -1.91 13.65 -10.06
C PHE A 30 -2.63 14.74 -9.25
N GLN A 31 -3.96 14.68 -9.22
CA GLN A 31 -4.81 15.67 -8.56
C GLN A 31 -5.49 15.11 -7.30
N PRO A 32 -5.89 15.95 -6.34
CA PRO A 32 -6.75 15.54 -5.22
C PRO A 32 -8.01 14.82 -5.72
N GLY A 33 -8.35 13.68 -5.11
CA GLY A 33 -9.46 12.82 -5.53
C GLY A 33 -9.13 11.81 -6.63
N ASN A 34 -7.92 11.86 -7.22
CA ASN A 34 -7.43 10.75 -8.04
C ASN A 34 -7.23 9.49 -7.19
N ASN A 35 -7.28 8.32 -7.84
CA ASN A 35 -7.15 7.04 -7.17
C ASN A 35 -5.73 6.81 -6.65
N VAL A 36 -5.52 7.07 -5.35
CA VAL A 36 -4.23 6.92 -4.65
C VAL A 36 -3.71 5.46 -4.66
N TYR A 37 -4.58 4.46 -4.87
CA TYR A 37 -4.11 3.08 -5.07
C TYR A 37 -3.26 2.92 -6.33
N GLN A 38 -3.45 3.73 -7.37
CA GLN A 38 -2.57 3.71 -8.54
C GLN A 38 -1.14 4.11 -8.18
N LEU A 39 -0.98 5.08 -7.27
CA LEU A 39 0.34 5.47 -6.75
C LEU A 39 0.96 4.33 -5.93
N LYS A 40 0.18 3.68 -5.06
CA LYS A 40 0.62 2.51 -4.29
C LYS A 40 1.10 1.36 -5.18
N MET A 41 0.42 1.11 -6.30
CA MET A 41 0.82 0.09 -7.28
C MET A 41 2.07 0.48 -8.08
N ARG A 42 2.28 1.77 -8.33
CA ARG A 42 3.45 2.27 -9.07
C ARG A 42 4.70 2.37 -8.20
N LEU A 43 4.58 2.64 -6.90
CA LEU A 43 5.71 2.74 -5.97
C LEU A 43 6.71 1.56 -6.05
N PRO A 44 6.30 0.28 -6.03
CA PRO A 44 7.25 -0.82 -6.17
C PRO A 44 7.96 -0.82 -7.53
N HIS A 45 7.32 -0.33 -8.60
CA HIS A 45 7.94 -0.21 -9.93
C HIS A 45 8.95 0.94 -9.98
N ILE A 46 8.67 2.05 -9.29
CA ILE A 46 9.62 3.16 -9.13
C ILE A 46 10.88 2.67 -8.42
N ARG A 47 10.73 1.94 -7.30
CA ARG A 47 11.85 1.32 -6.57
C ARG A 47 12.63 0.33 -7.43
N LYS A 48 11.93 -0.49 -8.20
CA LYS A 48 12.57 -1.43 -9.12
C LYS A 48 13.40 -0.72 -10.20
N ALA A 49 12.93 0.42 -10.71
CA ALA A 49 13.69 1.22 -11.67
C ALA A 49 15.02 1.72 -11.07
N PHE A 50 15.06 2.05 -9.78
CA PHE A 50 16.33 2.40 -9.12
C PHE A 50 17.30 1.22 -9.08
N THR A 51 16.84 0.04 -8.67
CA THR A 51 17.69 -1.15 -8.62
C THR A 51 18.19 -1.55 -10.01
N GLU A 52 17.32 -1.49 -11.03
CA GLU A 52 17.71 -1.80 -12.41
C GLU A 52 18.71 -0.79 -12.98
N PHE A 53 18.56 0.50 -12.63
CA PHE A 53 19.53 1.52 -13.02
C PHE A 53 20.89 1.25 -12.37
N ASP A 54 20.93 1.05 -11.04
CA ASP A 54 22.18 0.87 -10.30
C ASP A 54 22.94 -0.38 -10.76
N ASP A 55 22.23 -1.49 -11.02
CA ASP A 55 22.84 -2.70 -11.59
C ASP A 55 23.40 -2.48 -13.00
N ASN A 56 22.64 -1.84 -13.89
CA ASN A 56 23.11 -1.56 -15.25
C ASN A 56 24.32 -0.61 -15.25
N HIS A 57 24.31 0.39 -14.37
CA HIS A 57 25.39 1.37 -14.23
C HIS A 57 26.66 0.71 -13.70
N ARG A 58 26.54 -0.06 -12.60
CA ARG A 58 27.66 -0.83 -12.06
C ARG A 58 28.26 -1.77 -13.10
N GLN A 59 27.43 -2.45 -13.90
CA GLN A 59 27.92 -3.32 -14.96
C GLN A 59 28.62 -2.53 -16.09
N THR A 60 28.15 -1.32 -16.38
CA THR A 60 28.79 -0.42 -17.34
C THR A 60 30.17 0.03 -16.86
N GLU A 61 30.32 0.43 -15.60
CA GLU A 61 31.60 0.83 -14.99
C GLU A 61 32.61 -0.33 -14.96
N LEU A 62 32.14 -1.57 -14.75
CA LEU A 62 32.99 -2.76 -14.82
C LEU A 62 33.49 -3.06 -16.23
N LEU A 63 32.70 -2.75 -17.27
CA LEU A 63 33.05 -2.98 -18.67
C LEU A 63 33.87 -1.85 -19.29
N ASP A 64 33.67 -0.61 -18.84
CA ASP A 64 34.37 0.57 -19.34
C ASP A 64 34.70 1.54 -18.21
N ASN A 65 35.86 1.32 -17.61
CA ASN A 65 36.39 2.13 -16.51
C ASN A 65 36.80 3.56 -16.90
N ARG A 66 36.71 3.93 -18.19
CA ARG A 66 36.99 5.28 -18.68
C ARG A 66 35.75 6.17 -18.64
N VAL A 67 34.56 5.58 -18.53
CA VAL A 67 33.31 6.35 -18.49
C VAL A 67 33.07 6.85 -17.07
N ASN A 68 33.45 8.10 -16.80
CA ASN A 68 33.00 8.78 -15.60
C ASN A 68 31.52 9.19 -15.75
N GLN A 69 30.61 8.30 -15.37
CA GLN A 69 29.16 8.54 -15.45
C GLN A 69 28.57 9.16 -14.17
N SER A 70 29.40 9.68 -13.26
CA SER A 70 28.97 10.25 -11.98
C SER A 70 27.87 11.32 -12.14
N LYS A 71 27.98 12.19 -13.15
CA LYS A 71 26.95 13.21 -13.45
C LYS A 71 25.63 12.63 -13.94
N GLU A 72 25.66 11.50 -14.64
CA GLU A 72 24.44 10.83 -15.11
C GLU A 72 23.76 10.09 -13.97
N ARG A 73 24.56 9.47 -13.09
CA ARG A 73 24.10 8.86 -11.83
C ARG A 73 23.40 9.89 -10.95
N GLU A 74 24.05 11.03 -10.69
CA GLU A 74 23.46 12.12 -9.90
C GLU A 74 22.12 12.60 -10.47
N LYS A 75 22.05 12.85 -11.79
CA LYS A 75 20.80 13.25 -12.46
C LYS A 75 19.68 12.22 -12.33
N PHE A 76 20.02 10.93 -12.35
CA PHE A 76 19.04 9.87 -12.17
C PHE A 76 18.55 9.81 -10.73
N GLU A 77 19.48 9.83 -9.77
CA GLU A 77 19.18 9.78 -8.34
C GLU A 77 18.29 10.93 -7.90
N THR A 78 18.59 12.17 -8.32
CA THR A 78 17.73 13.33 -8.06
C THR A 78 16.31 13.08 -8.57
N LYS A 79 16.15 12.67 -9.83
CA LYS A 79 14.82 12.38 -10.41
C LYS A 79 14.08 11.28 -9.66
N TYR A 80 14.80 10.25 -9.21
CA TYR A 80 14.24 9.14 -8.46
C TYR A 80 13.74 9.59 -7.09
N TYR A 81 14.57 10.28 -6.31
CA TYR A 81 14.22 10.70 -4.95
C TYR A 81 13.13 11.77 -4.97
N ASP A 82 13.15 12.69 -5.92
CA ASP A 82 12.07 13.68 -6.12
C ASP A 82 10.74 12.96 -6.42
N LEU A 83 10.77 11.90 -7.24
CA LEU A 83 9.58 11.14 -7.58
C LEU A 83 9.07 10.30 -6.41
N GLU A 84 9.95 9.54 -5.74
CA GLU A 84 9.55 8.69 -4.62
C GLU A 84 9.00 9.52 -3.47
N SER A 85 9.65 10.64 -3.13
CA SER A 85 9.18 11.53 -2.08
C SER A 85 7.80 12.12 -2.39
N ALA A 86 7.58 12.63 -3.61
CA ALA A 86 6.27 13.15 -4.03
C ALA A 86 5.16 12.07 -3.96
N VAL A 87 5.45 10.84 -4.37
CA VAL A 87 4.50 9.72 -4.28
C VAL A 87 4.14 9.42 -2.83
N LEU A 88 5.13 9.36 -1.94
CA LEU A 88 4.92 9.07 -0.53
C LEU A 88 4.14 10.19 0.17
N GLU A 89 4.45 11.44 -0.12
CA GLU A 89 3.75 12.62 0.43
C GLU A 89 2.27 12.62 0.05
N ILE A 90 1.94 12.33 -1.21
CA ILE A 90 0.54 12.24 -1.67
C ILE A 90 -0.19 11.09 -0.95
N ILE A 91 0.45 9.93 -0.82
CA ILE A 91 -0.15 8.77 -0.14
C ILE A 91 -0.39 9.07 1.34
N GLU A 92 0.55 9.71 2.01
CA GLU A 92 0.42 10.08 3.42
C GLU A 92 -0.67 11.12 3.64
N THR A 93 -0.74 12.14 2.79
CA THR A 93 -1.77 13.18 2.83
C THR A 93 -3.17 12.60 2.66
N ASP A 94 -3.36 11.65 1.74
CA ASP A 94 -4.63 10.93 1.55
C ASP A 94 -5.07 10.14 2.80
N LEU A 95 -4.11 9.49 3.48
CA LEU A 95 -4.37 8.76 4.72
C LEU A 95 -4.79 9.71 5.86
N GLN A 96 -4.15 10.88 5.97
CA GLN A 96 -4.50 11.89 6.97
C GLN A 96 -5.87 12.51 6.71
N ASN A 97 -6.18 12.85 5.46
CA ASN A 97 -7.50 13.39 5.08
C ASN A 97 -8.62 12.38 5.35
N SER A 98 -8.40 11.12 4.99
CA SER A 98 -9.33 10.02 5.28
C SER A 98 -9.58 9.77 6.77
N ALA A 99 -8.64 10.15 7.64
CA ALA A 99 -8.78 10.07 9.09
C ALA A 99 -9.54 11.28 9.66
N ASN A 100 -9.28 12.48 9.13
CA ASN A 100 -9.92 13.71 9.58
C ASN A 100 -11.40 13.80 9.18
N GLU A 101 -11.79 13.33 7.98
CA GLU A 101 -13.20 13.31 7.55
C GLU A 101 -14.10 12.45 8.46
N ARG A 102 -13.54 11.44 9.13
CA ARG A 102 -14.28 10.61 10.09
C ARG A 102 -14.55 11.31 11.43
N ASN A 103 -13.85 12.40 11.72
CA ASN A 103 -13.94 13.12 13.00
C ASN A 103 -14.80 14.39 12.92
N THR A 104 -15.18 14.87 11.72
CA THR A 104 -15.86 16.18 11.54
C THR A 104 -17.35 16.08 11.22
N SER A 105 -17.92 14.87 11.10
CA SER A 105 -19.36 14.68 10.85
C SER A 105 -20.16 14.64 12.16
N SER A 106 -20.35 15.82 12.78
CA SER A 106 -21.41 16.08 13.75
C SER A 106 -21.89 17.53 13.63
N PRO A 107 -23.01 17.81 12.95
CA PRO A 107 -23.65 19.11 13.03
C PRO A 107 -24.47 19.16 14.33
N SER A 108 -23.93 19.81 15.35
CA SER A 108 -24.66 20.20 16.55
C SER A 108 -25.51 21.43 16.25
N SER A 109 -26.80 21.24 15.99
CA SER A 109 -27.81 22.30 16.09
C SER A 109 -28.83 21.93 17.15
N SER A 110 -28.75 22.68 18.25
CA SER A 110 -29.62 22.67 19.43
C SER A 110 -31.09 22.93 19.07
N ASN A 111 -32.01 22.05 19.49
CA ASN A 111 -33.03 22.36 20.50
C ASN A 111 -34.03 21.21 20.69
N GLN A 112 -34.50 21.09 21.94
CA GLN A 112 -35.71 20.41 22.44
C GLN A 112 -35.61 18.92 22.86
N LYS A 113 -35.54 18.78 24.19
CA LYS A 113 -36.14 17.78 25.09
C LYS A 113 -36.67 16.48 24.47
N GLY A 114 -36.05 15.38 24.91
CA GLY A 114 -36.72 14.13 25.24
C GLY A 114 -37.13 13.27 24.05
N SER A 115 -36.21 12.41 23.61
CA SER A 115 -36.44 11.02 23.16
C SER A 115 -35.13 10.47 22.60
N GLU A 116 -34.59 9.44 23.25
CA GLU A 116 -33.47 8.63 22.77
C GLU A 116 -33.81 7.98 21.43
N VAL A 117 -33.23 8.42 20.30
CA VAL A 117 -33.38 7.67 19.04
C VAL A 117 -32.09 7.65 18.20
N ARG A 118 -31.36 6.55 18.39
CA ARG A 118 -30.81 5.64 17.37
C ARG A 118 -29.76 6.21 16.42
N LEU A 119 -28.52 5.99 16.83
CA LEU A 119 -27.47 5.52 15.93
C LEU A 119 -28.06 4.46 14.99
N ASN A 120 -28.03 4.69 13.67
CA ASN A 120 -27.98 3.59 12.71
C ASN A 120 -26.60 2.92 12.80
N GLN A 121 -26.31 2.41 13.99
CA GLN A 121 -25.62 1.13 14.13
C GLN A 121 -26.50 0.15 13.36
N VAL A 122 -26.16 -0.11 12.10
CA VAL A 122 -26.43 -1.42 11.52
C VAL A 122 -25.74 -2.38 12.49
N ARG A 123 -26.51 -2.86 13.46
CA ARG A 123 -26.13 -3.98 14.29
C ARG A 123 -25.99 -5.11 13.29
N LEU A 124 -24.76 -5.34 12.89
CA LEU A 124 -24.36 -6.61 12.32
C LEU A 124 -24.96 -7.68 13.25
N PRO A 125 -25.61 -8.73 12.71
CA PRO A 125 -25.89 -9.91 13.51
C PRO A 125 -24.59 -10.20 14.27
N THR A 126 -24.66 -10.30 15.59
CA THR A 126 -23.55 -10.84 16.36
C THR A 126 -23.29 -12.19 15.73
N LEU A 127 -22.30 -12.23 14.84
CA LEU A 127 -21.85 -13.44 14.22
C LEU A 127 -21.23 -14.17 15.41
N ASP A 128 -21.99 -15.09 16.00
CA ASP A 128 -21.51 -16.00 17.03
C ASP A 128 -20.49 -16.91 16.34
N LEU A 129 -19.33 -16.35 16.08
CA LEU A 129 -18.14 -17.08 15.77
C LEU A 129 -17.88 -17.92 17.01
N SER A 130 -18.08 -19.23 16.88
CA SER A 130 -17.73 -20.17 17.92
C SER A 130 -16.31 -19.89 18.39
N VAL A 131 -16.16 -19.74 19.71
CA VAL A 131 -14.88 -19.39 20.31
C VAL A 131 -13.89 -20.51 19.98
N PHE A 132 -12.87 -20.20 19.19
CA PHE A 132 -11.84 -21.17 18.84
C PHE A 132 -11.06 -21.55 20.09
N SER A 133 -11.20 -22.80 20.51
CA SER A 133 -10.59 -23.35 21.73
C SER A 133 -9.08 -23.58 21.61
N GLY A 134 -8.53 -23.48 20.39
CA GLY A 134 -7.15 -23.87 20.08
C GLY A 134 -6.97 -25.33 19.66
N SER A 135 -8.05 -26.13 19.60
CA SER A 135 -8.01 -27.53 19.14
C SER A 135 -7.92 -27.63 17.62
N PHE A 136 -7.05 -28.51 17.12
CA PHE A 136 -6.90 -28.78 15.68
C PHE A 136 -8.19 -29.31 15.03
N LEU A 137 -9.03 -30.03 15.79
CA LEU A 137 -10.32 -30.55 15.32
C LEU A 137 -11.36 -29.43 15.07
N ASP A 138 -11.23 -28.30 15.76
CA ASP A 138 -12.18 -27.17 15.66
C ASP A 138 -11.79 -26.18 14.55
N TRP A 139 -10.58 -26.28 14.01
CA TRP A 139 -10.06 -25.39 12.97
C TRP A 139 -10.81 -25.53 11.65
N GLN A 140 -11.17 -26.76 11.27
CA GLN A 140 -11.83 -27.00 9.99
C GLN A 140 -13.24 -26.39 9.95
N ALA A 141 -14.02 -26.56 11.02
CA ALA A 141 -15.34 -25.94 11.14
C ALA A 141 -15.27 -24.40 11.21
N PHE A 142 -14.27 -23.85 11.90
CA PHE A 142 -14.01 -22.41 11.93
C PHE A 142 -13.64 -21.86 10.54
N SER A 143 -12.75 -22.55 9.82
CA SER A 143 -12.30 -22.17 8.49
C SER A 143 -13.46 -22.13 7.49
N ASP A 144 -14.29 -23.17 7.46
CA ASP A 144 -15.42 -23.26 6.54
C ASP A 144 -16.47 -22.16 6.81
N THR A 145 -16.72 -21.87 8.09
CA THR A 145 -17.63 -20.78 8.52
C THR A 145 -17.07 -19.40 8.14
N PHE A 146 -15.76 -19.19 8.33
CA PHE A 146 -15.09 -17.94 7.97
C PHE A 146 -15.11 -17.70 6.45
N MET A 147 -14.85 -18.73 5.64
CA MET A 147 -14.86 -18.61 4.18
C MET A 147 -16.25 -18.25 3.66
N SER A 148 -17.29 -18.97 4.11
CA SER A 148 -18.67 -18.74 3.66
C SER A 148 -19.25 -17.38 4.07
N LEU A 149 -18.92 -16.88 5.28
CA LEU A 149 -19.52 -15.65 5.80
C LEU A 149 -18.74 -14.37 5.45
N ILE A 150 -17.42 -14.47 5.31
CA ILE A 150 -16.54 -13.30 5.25
C ILE A 150 -15.72 -13.27 3.95
N HIS A 151 -15.25 -14.41 3.45
CA HIS A 151 -14.42 -14.44 2.24
C HIS A 151 -15.26 -14.27 0.96
N ASP A 152 -16.37 -14.98 0.84
CA ASP A 152 -17.24 -14.97 -0.36
C ASP A 152 -18.17 -13.75 -0.47
N ASN A 153 -18.22 -12.91 0.57
CA ASN A 153 -19.07 -11.72 0.57
C ASN A 153 -18.31 -10.50 0.02
N GLU A 154 -18.65 -10.09 -1.21
CA GLU A 154 -18.05 -8.98 -1.95
C GLU A 154 -18.30 -7.60 -1.32
N LEU A 155 -19.23 -7.51 -0.36
CA LEU A 155 -19.53 -6.26 0.36
C LEU A 155 -18.43 -5.88 1.38
N TYR A 156 -17.50 -6.78 1.69
CA TYR A 156 -16.41 -6.53 2.63
C TYR A 156 -15.10 -6.24 1.91
N THR A 157 -14.51 -5.08 2.16
CA THR A 157 -13.14 -4.76 1.73
C THR A 157 -12.13 -5.67 2.44
N ASN A 158 -11.03 -6.04 1.79
CA ASN A 158 -9.97 -6.91 2.35
C ASN A 158 -9.47 -6.48 3.74
N ILE A 159 -9.46 -5.18 4.03
CA ILE A 159 -9.09 -4.61 5.34
C ILE A 159 -10.11 -4.98 6.43
N LYS A 160 -11.42 -4.98 6.12
CA LYS A 160 -12.46 -5.40 7.05
C LYS A 160 -12.38 -6.92 7.29
N LYS A 161 -12.15 -7.71 6.24
CA LYS A 161 -11.92 -9.17 6.35
C LYS A 161 -10.74 -9.50 7.29
N PHE A 162 -9.63 -8.76 7.18
CA PHE A 162 -8.48 -8.89 8.07
C PHE A 162 -8.80 -8.51 9.53
N HIS A 163 -9.61 -7.47 9.74
CA HIS A 163 -10.04 -7.09 11.08
C HIS A 163 -10.84 -8.21 11.77
N TYR A 164 -11.70 -8.92 11.03
CA TYR A 164 -12.44 -10.07 11.55
C TYR A 164 -11.54 -11.28 11.87
N LEU A 165 -10.50 -11.53 11.07
CA LEU A 165 -9.48 -12.54 11.42
C LEU A 165 -8.73 -12.22 12.71
N ARG A 166 -8.65 -10.94 13.08
CA ARG A 166 -7.93 -10.48 14.28
C ARG A 166 -8.75 -10.55 15.56
N VAL A 167 -10.08 -10.67 15.48
CA VAL A 167 -10.97 -10.72 16.65
C VAL A 167 -10.94 -12.06 17.41
N PRO A 168 -10.80 -13.26 16.80
CA PRO A 168 -10.79 -14.52 17.55
C PRO A 168 -9.44 -14.88 18.19
N SER A 169 -8.46 -13.97 18.24
CA SER A 169 -7.28 -14.16 19.10
C SER A 169 -7.35 -13.24 20.31
N ARG A 170 -8.44 -13.33 21.09
CA ARG A 170 -8.39 -12.87 22.48
C ARG A 170 -7.44 -13.80 23.22
N ARG A 171 -6.20 -13.30 23.37
CA ARG A 171 -5.19 -13.79 24.31
C ARG A 171 -5.90 -14.24 25.59
N VAL A 172 -5.76 -15.51 25.92
CA VAL A 172 -6.01 -15.98 27.28
C VAL A 172 -4.91 -15.33 28.14
N GLN A 173 -5.18 -14.12 28.62
CA GLN A 173 -4.39 -13.52 29.69
C GLN A 173 -4.89 -14.05 31.03
N ASN A 174 -4.06 -14.92 31.59
CA ASN A 174 -3.78 -15.15 33.02
C ASN A 174 -4.92 -15.63 33.94
N ARG A 175 -4.64 -16.73 34.65
CA ARG A 175 -4.42 -16.66 36.11
C ARG A 175 -3.35 -17.67 36.55
N PHE A 176 -2.23 -17.13 37.03
CA PHE A 176 -1.50 -17.75 38.13
C PHE A 176 -2.34 -17.58 39.39
N GLN A 177 -2.68 -18.69 40.05
CA GLN A 177 -2.64 -18.89 41.49
C GLN A 177 -2.54 -20.38 41.76
#